data_AF-A0A376UBB8-F1
#
_entry.id   AF-A0A376UBB8-F1
#
_cell.length_a   1.000
_cell.length_b   1.000
_cell.length_c   1.000
_cell.angle_alpha   90.00
_cell.angle_beta   90.00
_cell.angle_gamma   90.00
#
_symmetry.space_group_name_H-M   'P 1'
#
loop_
_entity.id
_entity.type
_entity.pdbx_description
1 polymer ?
#
loop_
_entity_poly.entity_id
_entity_poly.type
_entity_poly.pdbx_seq_one_letter_code
_entity_poly.pdbx_strand_id
1 'polypeptide(L)'
;MTAKTAPKVTLWEFFQQLGKTFMLPVALLSFCGIMLGIGSSLSSHDVITLIPVLGNPVLQAIFTWMSKIGSFAFSFLPVMFCIAIPLGLAREIKA
;
A
#
# COMPACT_ATOMS: atom_id res chain seq x y z
N MET A 1 44.35 -12.33 10.29
CA MET A 1 43.17 -11.59 10.81
C MET A 1 42.85 -10.49 9.80
N THR A 2 41.98 -10.78 8.82
CA THR A 2 41.68 -9.84 7.74
C THR A 2 40.59 -8.89 8.22
N ALA A 3 40.97 -7.65 8.54
CA ALA A 3 40.03 -6.59 8.89
C ALA A 3 39.12 -6.32 7.68
N LYS A 4 37.84 -6.69 7.79
CA LYS A 4 36.81 -6.41 6.79
C LYS A 4 36.51 -4.90 6.84
N THR A 5 37.16 -4.12 5.98
CA THR A 5 36.87 -2.70 5.80
C THR A 5 35.38 -2.53 5.48
N ALA A 6 34.65 -1.81 6.35
CA ALA A 6 33.23 -1.53 6.15
C ALA A 6 33.03 -0.82 4.80
N PRO A 7 32.03 -1.23 3.99
CA PRO A 7 31.77 -0.57 2.71
C PRO A 7 31.31 0.86 2.99
N LYS A 8 31.90 1.84 2.31
CA LYS A 8 31.44 3.22 2.34
C LYS A 8 30.16 3.27 1.52
N VAL A 9 29.01 3.10 2.15
CA VAL A 9 27.71 3.29 1.49
C VAL A 9 27.70 4.73 1.00
N THR A 10 27.69 4.93 -0.31
CA THR A 10 27.57 6.28 -0.87
C THR A 10 26.13 6.75 -0.69
N LEU A 11 25.94 8.05 -0.42
CA LEU A 11 24.60 8.63 -0.28
C LEU A 11 23.70 8.26 -1.48
N TRP A 12 24.28 8.18 -2.67
CA TRP A 12 23.60 7.77 -3.89
C TRP A 12 23.03 6.34 -3.84
N GLU A 13 23.82 5.37 -3.38
CA GLU A 13 23.39 3.97 -3.21
C GLU A 13 22.29 3.85 -2.15
N PHE A 14 22.41 4.61 -1.05
CA PHE A 14 21.38 4.65 -0.01
C PHE A 14 20.01 5.12 -0.56
N PHE A 15 19.99 6.19 -1.34
CA PHE A 15 18.75 6.68 -1.96
C PHE A 15 18.17 5.67 -2.98
N GLN A 16 19.01 4.95 -3.73
CA GLN A 16 18.54 3.87 -4.61
C GLN A 16 17.92 2.70 -3.84
N GLN A 17 18.54 2.28 -2.74
CA GLN A 17 18.03 1.20 -1.88
C GLN A 17 16.73 1.60 -1.17
N LEU A 18 16.64 2.86 -0.71
CA LEU A 18 15.40 3.43 -0.18
C LEU A 18 14.28 3.38 -1.24
N GLY A 19 14.57 3.83 -2.47
CA GLY A 19 13.61 3.81 -3.57
C GLY A 19 13.07 2.41 -3.89
N LYS A 20 13.95 1.40 -3.93
CA LYS A 20 13.55 -0.01 -4.10
C LYS A 20 12.64 -0.50 -2.96
N THR A 21 12.96 -0.12 -1.73
CA THR A 21 12.18 -0.50 -0.54
C THR A 21 10.80 0.13 -0.53
N PHE A 22 10.69 1.39 -0.98
CA PHE A 22 9.43 2.11 -1.10
C PHE A 22 8.51 1.55 -2.17
N MET A 23 9.03 0.80 -3.14
CA MET A 23 8.23 0.25 -4.23
C MET A 23 7.10 -0.66 -3.73
N LEU A 24 7.35 -1.49 -2.72
CA LEU A 24 6.36 -2.45 -2.23
C LEU A 24 5.17 -1.79 -1.50
N PRO A 25 5.38 -0.89 -0.51
CA PRO A 25 4.28 -0.14 0.10
C PRO A 25 3.51 0.72 -0.91
N VAL A 26 4.19 1.37 -1.85
CA VAL A 26 3.55 2.23 -2.85
C VAL A 26 2.70 1.42 -3.83
N ALA A 27 3.16 0.24 -4.26
CA ALA A 27 2.38 -0.64 -5.12
C ALA A 27 1.10 -1.14 -4.40
N LEU A 28 1.21 -1.49 -3.12
CA LEU A 28 0.05 -1.87 -2.30
C LEU A 28 -0.94 -0.71 -2.13
N LEU A 29 -0.44 0.51 -1.94
CA LEU A 29 -1.27 1.71 -1.83
C LEU A 29 -2.12 1.93 -3.10
N SER A 30 -1.51 1.76 -4.27
CA SER A 30 -2.20 1.87 -5.55
C SER A 30 -3.34 0.86 -5.66
N PHE A 31 -3.08 -0.40 -5.29
CA PHE A 31 -4.10 -1.45 -5.27
C PHE A 31 -5.25 -1.11 -4.31
N CYS A 32 -4.94 -0.65 -3.10
CA CYS A 32 -5.94 -0.22 -2.12
C CYS A 32 -6.74 1.00 -2.61
N GLY A 33 -6.13 1.90 -3.36
CA GLY A 33 -6.80 3.04 -4.00
C GLY A 33 -7.84 2.62 -5.03
N ILE A 34 -7.49 1.68 -5.91
CA ILE A 34 -8.41 1.11 -6.89
C ILE A 34 -9.57 0.39 -6.18
N MET A 35 -9.26 -0.44 -5.18
CA MET A 35 -10.25 -1.18 -4.39
C MET A 35 -11.21 -0.24 -3.66
N LEU A 36 -10.69 0.82 -3.04
CA LEU A 36 -11.49 1.88 -2.40
C LEU A 36 -12.39 2.57 -3.42
N GLY A 37 -11.82 3.03 -4.54
CA GLY A 37 -12.55 3.78 -5.57
C GLY A 37 -13.69 2.97 -6.19
N ILE A 38 -13.46 1.70 -6.50
CA ILE A 38 -14.51 0.81 -7.03
C ILE A 38 -15.59 0.59 -5.97
N GLY A 39 -15.22 0.29 -4.71
CA GLY A 39 -16.19 0.03 -3.65
C GLY A 39 -17.05 1.25 -3.34
N SER A 40 -16.44 2.44 -3.29
CA SER A 40 -17.15 3.67 -2.98
C SER A 40 -18.04 4.11 -4.13
N SER A 41 -17.60 3.92 -5.38
CA SER A 41 -18.37 4.29 -6.57
C SER A 41 -19.59 3.39 -6.73
N LEU A 42 -19.43 2.07 -6.59
CA LEU A 42 -20.53 1.11 -6.73
C LEU A 42 -21.53 1.17 -5.57
N SER A 43 -21.11 1.63 -4.40
CA SER A 43 -22.01 1.85 -3.24
C SER A 43 -22.67 3.24 -3.22
N SER A 44 -22.43 4.10 -4.21
CA SER A 44 -22.98 5.46 -4.24
C SER A 44 -24.48 5.47 -4.58
N HIS A 45 -25.22 6.39 -3.98
CA HIS A 45 -26.67 6.55 -4.18
C HIS A 45 -27.02 6.74 -5.67
N ASP A 46 -26.20 7.49 -6.40
CA ASP A 46 -26.39 7.74 -7.83
C ASP A 46 -26.22 6.49 -8.70
N VAL A 47 -25.37 5.54 -8.29
CA VAL A 47 -25.14 4.31 -9.05
C VAL A 47 -26.24 3.29 -8.78
N ILE A 48 -26.79 3.28 -7.56
CA ILE A 48 -27.90 2.40 -7.18
C ILE A 48 -29.21 2.84 -7.85
N THR A 49 -29.43 4.15 -8.02
CA THR A 49 -30.60 4.65 -8.74
C THR A 49 -30.54 4.33 -10.23
N LEU A 50 -29.34 4.31 -10.83
CA LEU A 50 -29.12 3.91 -12.22
C LEU A 50 -29.14 2.38 -12.42
N ILE A 51 -28.65 1.61 -11.44
CA ILE A 51 -28.58 0.15 -11.47
C ILE A 51 -29.21 -0.41 -10.18
N PRO A 52 -30.53 -0.63 -10.14
CA PRO A 52 -31.25 -1.03 -8.93
C PRO A 52 -30.86 -2.42 -8.42
N VAL A 53 -30.27 -3.28 -9.26
CA VAL A 53 -29.68 -4.57 -8.86
C VAL A 53 -28.56 -4.39 -7.83
N LEU A 54 -27.84 -3.27 -7.88
CA LEU A 54 -26.73 -2.97 -6.98
C LEU A 54 -27.19 -2.55 -5.58
N GLY A 55 -28.47 -2.16 -5.43
CA GLY A 55 -29.10 -1.81 -4.15
C GLY A 55 -29.44 -2.99 -3.25
N ASN A 56 -29.04 -4.21 -3.61
CA ASN A 56 -29.25 -5.37 -2.76
C ASN A 56 -28.40 -5.23 -1.48
N PRO A 57 -28.99 -5.37 -0.27
CA PRO A 57 -28.27 -5.19 0.99
C PRO A 57 -27.01 -6.06 1.12
N VAL A 58 -26.98 -7.24 0.48
CA VAL A 58 -25.81 -8.14 0.48
C VAL A 58 -24.67 -7.58 -0.38
N LEU A 59 -24.97 -7.12 -1.60
CA LEU A 59 -23.98 -6.52 -2.50
C LEU A 59 -23.43 -5.22 -1.92
N GLN A 60 -24.32 -4.42 -1.34
CA GLN A 60 -23.97 -3.17 -0.67
C GLN A 60 -23.03 -3.38 0.51
N ALA A 61 -23.27 -4.42 1.31
CA ALA A 61 -22.40 -4.80 2.42
C ALA A 61 -20.99 -5.17 1.92
N ILE A 62 -20.90 -5.90 0.81
CA ILE A 62 -19.62 -6.28 0.18
C ILE A 62 -18.87 -5.02 -0.31
N PHE A 63 -19.52 -4.13 -1.06
CA PHE A 63 -18.88 -2.91 -1.57
C PHE A 63 -18.47 -1.94 -0.44
N THR A 64 -19.28 -1.84 0.60
CA THR A 64 -18.96 -1.04 1.79
C THR A 64 -17.76 -1.64 2.52
N TRP A 65 -17.73 -2.96 2.69
CA TRP A 65 -16.60 -3.67 3.30
C TRP A 65 -15.31 -3.49 2.48
N MET A 66 -15.40 -3.61 1.16
CA MET A 66 -14.30 -3.36 0.23
C MET A 66 -13.75 -1.94 0.36
N SER A 67 -14.63 -0.94 0.46
CA SER A 67 -14.26 0.45 0.69
C SER A 67 -13.58 0.66 2.03
N LYS A 68 -14.10 0.06 3.10
CA LYS A 68 -13.54 0.14 4.46
C LYS A 68 -12.12 -0.42 4.52
N ILE A 69 -11.85 -1.53 3.83
CA ILE A 69 -10.50 -2.10 3.75
C ILE A 69 -9.57 -1.19 2.97
N GLY A 70 -10.04 -0.68 1.83
CA GLY A 70 -9.26 0.26 1.02
C GLY A 70 -8.83 1.49 1.83
N SER A 71 -9.76 2.13 2.54
CA SER A 71 -9.46 3.31 3.36
C SER A 71 -8.57 3.00 4.56
N PHE A 72 -8.71 1.83 5.17
CA PHE A 72 -7.84 1.37 6.26
C PHE A 72 -6.37 1.35 5.81
N ALA A 73 -6.07 0.85 4.62
CA ALA A 73 -4.70 0.84 4.11
C ALA A 73 -4.09 2.25 3.99
N PHE A 74 -4.88 3.26 3.63
CA PHE A 74 -4.42 4.66 3.62
C PHE A 74 -4.21 5.21 5.03
N SER A 75 -5.06 4.86 6.00
CA SER A 75 -4.89 5.27 7.40
C SER A 75 -3.61 4.72 8.04
N PHE A 76 -3.21 3.50 7.67
CA PHE A 76 -2.00 2.85 8.18
C PHE A 76 -0.79 2.97 7.25
N LEU A 77 -0.89 3.76 6.19
CA LEU A 77 0.24 4.04 5.28
C LEU A 77 1.51 4.49 6.01
N PRO A 78 1.47 5.42 6.98
CA PRO A 78 2.66 5.83 7.70
C PRO A 78 3.31 4.65 8.44
N VAL A 79 2.49 3.77 9.02
CA VAL A 79 2.95 2.57 9.74
C VAL A 79 3.59 1.58 8.77
N MET A 80 3.02 1.39 7.57
CA MET A 80 3.61 0.54 6.53
C MET A 80 5.00 1.05 6.11
N PHE A 81 5.17 2.35 5.94
CA PHE A 81 6.49 2.93 5.64
C PHE A 81 7.48 2.80 6.81
N CYS A 82 7.04 3.01 8.04
CA CYS A 82 7.88 2.81 9.23
C CYS A 82 8.44 1.38 9.36
N ILE A 83 7.67 0.37 8.93
CA ILE A 83 8.09 -1.03 8.97
C ILE A 83 8.92 -1.39 7.74
N ALA A 84 8.53 -0.91 6.55
CA ALA A 84 9.20 -1.27 5.30
C ALA A 84 10.62 -0.70 5.19
N ILE A 85 10.85 0.56 5.59
CA ILE A 85 12.15 1.23 5.44
C ILE A 85 13.27 0.47 6.17
N PRO A 86 13.16 0.16 7.48
CA PRO A 86 14.23 -0.57 8.18
C PRO A 86 14.41 -1.98 7.64
N LEU A 87 13.31 -2.65 7.27
CA LEU A 87 13.35 -4.01 6.70
C LEU A 87 14.08 -4.05 5.35
N GLY A 88 13.85 -3.08 4.47
CA GLY A 88 14.52 -3.02 3.17
C GLY A 88 15.99 -2.65 3.29
N LEU A 89 16.32 -1.69 4.14
CA LEU A 89 17.71 -1.30 4.42
C LEU A 89 18.50 -2.44 5.10
N ALA A 90 17.90 -3.17 6.04
CA ALA A 90 18.56 -4.28 6.72
C ALA A 90 18.82 -5.49 5.80
N ARG A 91 17.98 -5.72 4.78
CA ARG A 91 18.14 -6.82 3.83
C ARG A 91 19.26 -6.59 2.82
N GLU A 92 19.48 -5.35 2.38
CA GLU A 92 20.59 -5.00 1.47
C GLU A 92 21.96 -5.06 2.15
N ILE A 93 22.04 -4.82 3.47
CA ILE A 93 23.33 -4.86 4.21
C ILE A 93 23.87 -6.30 4.37
N LYS A 94 23.02 -7.33 4.16
CA LYS A 94 23.40 -8.74 4.34
C LYS A 94 23.84 -9.44 3.05
N ALA A 95 23.62 -8.84 1.88
CA ALA A 95 24.13 -9.30 0.59
C ALA A 95 25.51 -8.67 0.31
#